data_AF-A0A0B5F4N2-F1
#
_entry.id   AF-A0A0B5F4N2-F1
#
_cell.length_a   1.000
_cell.length_b   1.000
_cell.length_c   1.000
_cell.angle_alpha   90.00
_cell.angle_beta   90.00
_cell.angle_gamma   90.00
#
_symmetry.space_group_name_H-M   'P 1'
#
loop_
_entity.id
_entity.type
_entity.pdbx_description
1 polymer ?
#
loop_
_entity_poly.entity_id
_entity_poly.type
_entity_poly.pdbx_seq_one_letter_code
_entity_poly.pdbx_strand_id
1 'polypeptide(L)'
;MSPNILTRRPRARAGAIAAVLGAAALLLGSATSAQAANGTIGERETVCATDLFVRTQPVGAWMGTLHQGQTFLVESKQGSWVYGFAYGDVNRKGWVQDGWFC
;
A
#
# COMPACT_ATOMS: atom_id res chain seq x y z
N MET A 1 29.08 58.77 -43.77
CA MET A 1 29.48 57.39 -44.10
C MET A 1 28.43 56.43 -43.55
N SER A 2 27.82 55.69 -44.48
CA SER A 2 27.25 54.33 -44.48
C SER A 2 26.69 53.61 -43.23
N PRO A 3 25.75 52.67 -43.45
CA PRO A 3 24.52 52.48 -42.66
C PRO A 3 24.37 51.04 -42.11
N ASN A 4 23.24 50.70 -41.48
CA ASN A 4 22.63 49.35 -41.55
C ASN A 4 21.18 49.42 -41.04
N ILE A 5 20.16 49.41 -41.90
CA ILE A 5 19.51 48.26 -42.58
C ILE A 5 18.72 47.35 -41.63
N LEU A 6 17.41 47.58 -41.70
CA LEU A 6 16.32 46.60 -41.84
C LEU A 6 16.20 45.47 -40.81
N THR A 7 15.08 45.51 -40.08
CA THR A 7 14.29 44.28 -39.90
C THR A 7 12.81 44.61 -40.05
N ARG A 8 12.21 44.03 -41.10
CA ARG A 8 10.80 44.17 -41.44
C ARG A 8 9.96 43.10 -40.73
N ARG A 9 8.65 43.38 -40.75
CA ARG A 9 7.48 42.49 -40.86
C ARG A 9 6.78 42.17 -39.52
N PRO A 10 5.51 41.72 -39.56
CA PRO A 10 4.32 42.47 -39.95
C PRO A 10 3.24 42.41 -38.84
N ARG A 11 2.25 43.31 -38.86
CA ARG A 11 1.04 43.20 -38.03
C ARG A 11 0.09 42.14 -38.60
N ALA A 12 -0.26 41.13 -37.81
CA ALA A 12 -1.44 40.26 -37.95
C ALA A 12 -1.34 39.15 -36.90
N ARG A 13 -2.37 38.68 -36.19
CA ARG A 13 -3.81 38.92 -36.13
C ARG A 13 -4.24 38.33 -34.77
N ALA A 14 -5.21 38.97 -34.13
CA ALA A 14 -5.96 38.33 -33.05
C ALA A 14 -6.60 37.03 -33.58
N GLY A 15 -6.44 35.94 -32.83
CA GLY A 15 -7.12 34.67 -33.06
C GLY A 15 -7.45 34.09 -31.69
N ALA A 16 -8.74 34.12 -31.37
CA ALA A 16 -9.30 33.69 -30.10
C ALA A 16 -9.64 32.17 -30.11
N ILE A 17 -10.00 31.67 -28.93
CA ILE A 17 -10.83 30.47 -28.63
C ILE A 17 -10.12 29.13 -28.97
N ALA A 18 -9.91 28.17 -28.06
CA ALA A 18 -10.91 27.58 -27.18
C ALA A 18 -10.31 26.99 -25.90
N ALA A 19 -10.94 27.30 -24.76
CA ALA A 19 -10.75 26.57 -23.52
C ALA A 19 -11.49 25.22 -23.65
N VAL A 20 -10.74 24.13 -23.78
CA VAL A 20 -11.28 22.77 -23.66
C VAL A 20 -11.49 22.51 -22.16
N LEU A 21 -12.69 22.77 -21.66
CA LEU A 21 -13.12 22.28 -20.35
C LEU A 21 -13.51 20.80 -20.51
N GLY A 22 -12.52 19.92 -20.48
CA GLY A 22 -12.72 18.48 -20.36
C GLY A 22 -12.93 18.12 -18.89
N ALA A 23 -14.15 17.74 -18.52
CA ALA A 23 -14.46 17.21 -17.20
C ALA A 23 -13.81 15.83 -17.02
N ALA A 24 -12.64 15.79 -16.39
CA ALA A 24 -12.04 14.56 -15.90
C ALA A 24 -12.80 14.12 -14.64
N ALA A 25 -13.76 13.21 -14.78
CA ALA A 25 -14.38 12.54 -13.65
C ALA A 25 -13.32 11.68 -12.96
N LEU A 26 -12.79 12.18 -11.85
CA LEU A 26 -11.89 11.45 -10.96
C LEU A 26 -12.66 10.26 -10.38
N LEU A 27 -12.38 9.06 -10.88
CA LEU A 27 -12.69 7.82 -10.18
C LEU A 27 -11.83 7.78 -8.91
N LEU A 28 -12.27 8.46 -7.86
CA LEU A 28 -11.74 8.30 -6.52
C LEU A 28 -12.17 6.91 -6.06
N GLY A 29 -11.40 5.90 -6.43
CA GLY A 29 -11.44 4.59 -5.77
C GLY A 29 -11.22 4.85 -4.30
N SER A 30 -12.27 4.70 -3.50
CA SER A 30 -12.17 4.77 -2.05
C SER A 30 -11.27 3.63 -1.61
N ALA A 31 -10.01 3.94 -1.30
CA ALA A 31 -9.17 3.05 -0.53
C ALA A 31 -9.85 2.90 0.83
N THR A 32 -10.69 1.87 0.96
CA THR A 32 -11.15 1.41 2.26
C THR A 32 -9.89 1.03 3.00
N SER A 33 -9.54 1.80 4.02
CA SER A 33 -8.49 1.44 4.96
C SER A 33 -8.78 0.02 5.43
N ALA A 34 -7.92 -0.94 5.12
CA ALA A 34 -8.14 -2.31 5.59
C ALA A 34 -8.11 -2.27 7.12
N GLN A 35 -9.25 -2.59 7.75
CA GLN A 35 -9.33 -2.63 9.20
C GLN A 35 -8.63 -3.90 9.69
N ALA A 36 -7.70 -3.72 10.63
CA ALA A 36 -7.03 -4.83 11.27
C ALA A 36 -8.08 -5.71 11.99
N ALA A 37 -8.02 -7.01 11.73
CA ALA A 37 -8.97 -8.02 12.16
C ALA A 37 -8.24 -9.19 12.83
N ASN A 38 -9.02 -9.97 13.60
CA ASN A 38 -8.52 -11.20 14.20
C ASN A 38 -8.46 -12.32 13.16
N GLY A 39 -7.50 -13.22 13.33
CA GLY A 39 -7.32 -14.36 12.43
C GLY A 39 -8.34 -15.48 12.70
N THR A 40 -8.75 -16.16 11.64
CA THR A 40 -9.69 -17.26 11.63
C THR A 40 -8.95 -18.59 11.50
N ILE A 41 -9.19 -19.53 12.43
CA ILE A 41 -8.51 -20.84 12.41
C ILE A 41 -8.82 -21.57 11.10
N GLY A 42 -7.77 -22.02 10.42
CA GLY A 42 -7.83 -22.71 9.13
C GLY A 42 -7.72 -21.79 7.92
N GLU A 43 -7.72 -20.47 8.11
CA GLU A 43 -7.67 -19.49 7.03
C GLU A 43 -6.27 -18.91 6.85
N ARG A 44 -5.94 -18.56 5.59
CA ARG A 44 -4.72 -17.86 5.24
C ARG A 44 -5.01 -16.38 5.17
N GLU A 45 -4.70 -15.70 6.26
CA GLU A 45 -4.93 -14.28 6.47
C GLU A 45 -3.86 -13.43 5.78
N THR A 46 -4.21 -12.22 5.38
CA THR A 46 -3.26 -11.20 4.91
C THR A 46 -2.85 -10.33 6.08
N VAL A 47 -1.56 -10.02 6.18
CA VAL A 47 -1.04 -9.12 7.21
C VAL A 47 -1.38 -7.69 6.84
N CYS A 48 -2.07 -7.00 7.75
CA CYS A 48 -2.45 -5.60 7.60
C CYS A 48 -1.57 -4.63 8.38
N ALA A 49 -0.84 -5.12 9.39
CA ALA A 49 0.19 -4.34 10.07
C ALA A 49 1.37 -4.04 9.12
N THR A 50 2.00 -2.88 9.29
CA THR A 50 3.28 -2.58 8.62
C THR A 50 4.34 -3.60 9.02
N ASP A 51 4.40 -3.93 10.30
CA ASP A 51 5.29 -4.92 10.88
C ASP A 51 4.53 -5.81 11.87
N LEU A 52 4.55 -7.12 11.62
CA LEU A 52 3.98 -8.14 12.49
C LEU A 52 5.07 -9.13 12.92
N PHE A 53 5.42 -9.09 14.20
CA PHE A 53 6.53 -9.89 14.72
C PHE A 53 6.14 -11.34 14.93
N VAL A 54 6.88 -12.24 14.28
CA VAL A 54 6.81 -13.68 14.50
C VAL A 54 7.72 -14.05 15.66
N ARG A 55 7.20 -14.86 16.59
CA ARG A 55 7.87 -15.24 17.85
C ARG A 55 7.84 -16.75 18.08
N THR A 56 8.75 -17.22 18.93
CA THR A 56 8.84 -18.65 19.29
C THR A 56 7.69 -19.13 20.17
N GLN A 57 7.11 -18.23 20.96
CA GLN A 57 5.95 -18.41 21.84
C GLN A 57 5.29 -17.04 22.10
N PRO A 58 4.09 -16.96 22.72
CA PRO A 58 3.55 -15.71 23.20
C PRO A 58 4.57 -14.93 24.05
N VAL A 59 4.85 -13.68 23.68
CA VAL A 59 5.87 -12.82 24.33
C VAL A 59 7.30 -13.40 24.27
N GLY A 60 7.53 -14.45 23.47
CA GLY A 60 8.81 -15.13 23.33
C GLY A 60 9.84 -14.38 22.48
N ALA A 61 10.95 -15.05 22.22
CA ALA A 61 12.03 -14.54 21.37
C ALA A 61 11.50 -14.21 19.96
N TRP A 62 12.00 -13.12 19.40
CA TRP A 62 11.71 -12.70 18.03
C TRP A 62 12.37 -13.66 17.03
N MET A 63 11.63 -14.01 15.97
CA MET A 63 12.08 -14.91 14.90
C MET A 63 12.15 -14.24 13.53
N GLY A 64 11.50 -13.10 13.38
CA GLY A 64 11.35 -12.41 12.11
C GLY A 64 10.12 -11.51 12.11
N THR A 65 9.95 -10.78 11.02
CA THR A 65 8.85 -9.84 10.83
C THR A 65 8.12 -10.19 9.55
N LEU A 66 6.80 -10.24 9.62
CA LEU A 66 5.95 -10.18 8.44
C LEU A 66 5.59 -8.73 8.17
N HIS A 67 5.61 -8.35 6.90
CA HIS A 67 5.22 -7.02 6.45
C HIS A 67 3.83 -7.04 5.83
N GLN A 68 3.24 -5.85 5.73
CA GLN A 68 1.93 -5.65 5.12
C GLN A 68 1.83 -6.35 3.75
N GLY A 69 0.74 -7.07 3.53
CA GLY A 69 0.48 -7.83 2.30
C GLY A 69 1.06 -9.24 2.27
N GLN A 70 1.94 -9.61 3.20
CA GLN A 70 2.35 -11.01 3.40
C GLN A 70 1.22 -11.79 4.06
N THR A 71 1.35 -13.12 4.17
CA THR A 71 0.23 -13.96 4.63
C THR A 71 0.60 -14.91 5.75
N PHE A 72 -0.37 -15.25 6.58
CA PHE A 72 -0.21 -16.14 7.72
C PHE A 72 -1.37 -17.16 7.76
N LEU A 73 -1.06 -18.46 7.70
CA LEU A 73 -2.08 -19.49 7.93
C LEU A 73 -2.29 -19.67 9.43
N VAL A 74 -3.50 -19.44 9.92
CA VAL A 74 -3.83 -19.59 11.35
C VAL A 74 -4.15 -21.06 11.66
N GLU A 75 -3.42 -21.67 12.57
CA GLU A 75 -3.61 -23.07 12.97
C GLU A 75 -4.24 -23.20 14.37
N SER A 76 -3.92 -22.29 15.28
CA SER A 76 -4.53 -22.25 16.62
C SER A 76 -4.44 -20.86 17.25
N LYS A 77 -5.18 -20.65 18.34
CA LYS A 77 -5.24 -19.37 19.07
C LYS A 77 -5.04 -19.60 20.56
N GLN A 78 -4.33 -18.68 21.21
CA GLN A 78 -4.15 -18.66 22.66
C GLN A 78 -4.17 -17.21 23.17
N GLY A 79 -5.26 -16.81 23.82
CA GLY A 79 -5.45 -15.43 24.26
C GLY A 79 -5.36 -14.47 23.06
N SER A 80 -4.50 -13.46 23.16
CA SER A 80 -4.25 -12.46 22.10
C SER A 80 -3.20 -12.87 21.08
N TRP A 81 -2.89 -14.17 20.96
CA TRP A 81 -1.87 -14.69 20.05
C TRP A 81 -2.44 -15.78 19.15
N VAL A 82 -1.95 -15.81 17.91
CA VAL A 82 -2.23 -16.88 16.96
C VAL A 82 -0.96 -17.62 16.60
N TYR A 83 -1.08 -18.94 16.47
CA TYR A 83 -0.01 -19.81 16.01
C TYR A 83 -0.33 -20.34 14.62
N GLY A 84 0.69 -20.51 13.80
CA GLY A 84 0.52 -21.00 12.45
C GLY A 84 1.73 -20.79 11.56
N PHE A 85 1.54 -20.81 10.24
CA PHE A 85 2.63 -20.71 9.27
C PHE A 85 2.74 -19.29 8.69
N ALA A 86 3.90 -18.65 8.88
CA ALA A 86 4.22 -17.34 8.32
C ALA A 86 4.83 -17.48 6.91
N TYR A 87 4.12 -17.04 5.87
CA TYR A 87 4.61 -17.02 4.50
C TYR A 87 5.30 -15.68 4.19
N GLY A 88 6.25 -15.68 3.25
CA GLY A 88 6.97 -14.45 2.87
C GLY A 88 8.36 -14.45 3.45
N ASP A 89 8.75 -13.42 4.19
CA ASP A 89 10.15 -13.29 4.64
C ASP A 89 10.54 -14.28 5.73
N VAL A 90 9.56 -14.78 6.49
CA VAL A 90 9.82 -15.69 7.63
C VAL A 90 9.81 -17.18 7.22
N ASN A 91 8.87 -17.60 6.37
CA ASN A 91 8.71 -18.97 5.85
C ASN A 91 8.86 -20.10 6.89
N ARG A 92 8.24 -19.94 8.06
CA ARG A 92 8.21 -20.98 9.11
C ARG A 92 7.05 -20.76 10.07
N LYS A 93 6.81 -21.75 10.93
CA LYS A 93 5.79 -21.64 11.97
C LYS A 93 6.25 -20.77 13.14
N GLY A 94 5.30 -20.07 13.75
CA GLY A 94 5.54 -19.23 14.91
C GLY A 94 4.26 -18.58 15.43
N TRP A 95 4.42 -17.70 16.40
CA TRP A 95 3.36 -16.95 17.05
C TRP A 95 3.38 -15.48 16.64
N VAL A 96 2.23 -14.93 16.29
CA VAL A 96 2.04 -13.49 16.05
C VAL A 96 0.92 -12.96 16.94
N GLN A 97 0.91 -11.65 17.19
CA GLN A 97 -0.24 -11.03 17.85
C GLN A 97 -1.47 -11.15 16.95
N ASP A 98 -2.61 -11.49 17.56
CA ASP A 98 -3.89 -11.46 16.88
C ASP A 98 -4.35 -10.01 16.64
N GLY A 99 -5.30 -9.81 15.74
CA GLY A 99 -5.89 -8.48 15.49
C GLY A 99 -5.13 -7.63 14.48
N TRP A 100 -4.21 -8.22 13.71
CA TRP A 100 -3.36 -7.53 12.72
C TRP A 100 -3.58 -8.00 11.28
N PHE A 101 -4.69 -8.69 11.02
CA PHE A 101 -5.01 -9.28 9.73
C PHE A 101 -6.03 -8.47 8.93
N CYS A 102 -6.14 -8.81 7.65
CA CYS A 102 -7.22 -8.49 6.72
C CYS A 102 -7.31 -9.63 5.70
#